data_AF-A0A843T911-F1
#
_entry.id   AF-A0A843T911-F1
#
_cell.length_a   1.000
_cell.length_b   1.000
_cell.length_c   1.000
_cell.angle_alpha   90.00
_cell.angle_beta   90.00
_cell.angle_gamma   90.00
#
_symmetry.space_group_name_H-M   'P 1'
#
loop_
_entity.id
_entity.type
_entity.pdbx_description
1 polymer ?
#
loop_
_entity_poly.entity_id
_entity_poly.type
_entity_poly.pdbx_seq_one_letter_code
_entity_poly.pdbx_strand_id
1 'polypeptide(L)'
;MTVSSLGAVSDTIIDGSLLKIVHLPAPELTAELLNTGVLLVYMRFSNGTWQLPYTSDAAGKPSTLDYFAKPGDIIITRFSHDDSGSVSISGGIQFRYVIIPGGVPVGANIADYEAMQQYFGIPD
;
A
#
# COMPACT_ATOMS: atom_id res chain seq x y z
N MET A 1 -8.39 4.98 15.76
CA MET A 1 -8.25 4.26 14.49
C MET A 1 -9.46 4.61 13.64
N THR A 2 -9.35 5.62 12.80
CA THR A 2 -10.42 6.02 11.86
C THR A 2 -10.54 4.94 10.80
N VAL A 3 -11.71 4.30 10.72
CA VAL A 3 -12.00 3.33 9.66
C VAL A 3 -12.29 4.15 8.41
N SER A 4 -11.30 4.32 7.52
CA SER A 4 -11.57 4.89 6.20
C SER A 4 -12.40 3.89 5.41
N SER A 5 -13.61 4.28 5.02
CA SER A 5 -14.48 3.45 4.19
C SER A 5 -13.91 3.35 2.78
N LEU A 6 -13.93 2.15 2.21
CA LEU A 6 -13.57 1.92 0.81
C LEU A 6 -14.47 2.75 -0.12
N GLY A 7 -13.88 3.31 -1.18
CA GLY A 7 -14.62 3.94 -2.27
C GLY A 7 -15.43 2.94 -3.10
N ALA A 8 -16.12 3.43 -4.12
CA ALA A 8 -16.75 2.57 -5.12
C ALA A 8 -15.69 1.88 -5.99
N VAL A 9 -15.99 0.66 -6.43
CA VAL A 9 -15.14 -0.08 -7.38
C VAL A 9 -15.37 0.48 -8.79
N SER A 10 -14.28 0.73 -9.51
CA SER A 10 -14.31 1.28 -10.87
C SER A 10 -13.41 0.48 -11.81
N ASP A 11 -13.73 0.53 -13.10
CA ASP A 11 -12.89 0.02 -14.18
C ASP A 11 -11.84 1.05 -14.61
N THR A 12 -10.64 0.60 -14.93
CA THR A 12 -9.58 1.45 -15.47
C THR A 12 -8.62 0.67 -16.36
N ILE A 13 -7.79 1.40 -17.10
CA ILE A 13 -6.68 0.84 -17.87
C ILE A 13 -5.39 1.44 -17.31
N ILE A 14 -4.46 0.59 -16.88
CA ILE A 14 -3.13 1.00 -16.41
C ILE A 14 -2.11 0.17 -17.19
N ASP A 15 -1.16 0.86 -17.84
CA ASP A 15 -0.13 0.25 -18.69
C ASP A 15 -0.69 -0.77 -19.69
N GLY A 16 -1.81 -0.42 -20.32
CA GLY A 16 -2.50 -1.27 -21.30
C GLY A 16 -3.29 -2.45 -20.72
N SER A 17 -3.27 -2.66 -19.40
CA SER A 17 -3.98 -3.75 -18.73
C SER A 17 -5.35 -3.31 -18.19
N LEU A 18 -6.36 -4.19 -18.24
CA LEU A 18 -7.70 -3.98 -17.73
C LEU A 18 -7.80 -4.26 -16.23
N LEU A 19 -7.96 -3.20 -15.43
CA LEU A 19 -7.94 -3.24 -13.97
C LEU A 19 -9.29 -2.88 -13.35
N LYS A 20 -9.58 -3.51 -12.20
CA LYS A 20 -10.53 -3.01 -11.21
C LYS A 20 -9.77 -2.21 -10.17
N ILE A 21 -10.28 -1.05 -9.77
CA ILE A 21 -9.68 -0.22 -8.73
C ILE A 21 -10.69 0.13 -7.63
N VAL A 22 -10.18 0.35 -6.42
CA VAL A 22 -10.93 0.97 -5.33
C VAL A 22 -10.01 1.88 -4.52
N HIS A 23 -10.55 3.02 -4.11
CA HIS A 23 -9.84 3.98 -3.28
C HIS A 23 -9.92 3.59 -1.80
N LEU A 24 -8.79 3.60 -1.13
CA LEU A 24 -8.64 3.45 0.31
C LEU A 24 -8.07 4.77 0.86
N PRO A 25 -8.93 5.67 1.38
CA PRO A 25 -8.49 6.96 1.87
C PRO A 25 -7.43 6.81 2.97
N ALA A 26 -6.32 7.53 2.81
CA ALA A 26 -5.19 7.55 3.72
C ALA A 26 -4.70 8.99 3.90
N PRO A 27 -5.50 9.87 4.55
CA PRO A 27 -5.20 11.30 4.66
C PRO A 27 -3.85 11.60 5.34
N GLU A 28 -3.34 10.69 6.14
CA GLU A 28 -2.02 10.77 6.78
C GLU A 28 -0.85 10.49 5.84
N LEU A 29 -1.10 9.93 4.65
CA LEU A 29 -0.06 9.57 3.69
C LEU A 29 0.43 10.83 2.97
N THR A 30 1.59 11.33 3.35
CA THR A 30 2.20 12.53 2.75
C THR A 30 3.18 12.18 1.64
N ALA A 31 3.54 13.16 0.81
CA ALA A 31 4.60 12.98 -0.20
C ALA A 31 5.96 12.62 0.43
N GLU A 32 6.26 13.16 1.61
CA GLU A 32 7.47 12.82 2.36
C GLU A 32 7.48 11.33 2.75
N LEU A 33 6.38 10.83 3.31
CA LEU A 33 6.24 9.42 3.70
C LEU A 33 6.33 8.48 2.50
N LEU A 34 5.87 8.89 1.32
CA LEU A 34 6.00 8.11 0.08
C LEU A 34 7.44 8.06 -0.44
N ASN A 35 8.21 9.12 -0.22
CA ASN A 35 9.58 9.21 -0.72
C ASN A 35 10.60 8.53 0.21
N THR A 36 10.33 8.50 1.51
CA THR A 36 11.32 8.02 2.51
C THR A 36 10.85 6.81 3.30
N GLY A 37 9.54 6.59 3.40
CA GLY A 37 8.95 5.55 4.22
C GLY A 37 8.68 4.24 3.48
N VAL A 38 8.16 3.29 4.23
CA VAL A 38 7.65 2.01 3.72
C VAL A 38 6.14 1.97 3.96
N LEU A 39 5.39 1.70 2.89
CA LEU A 39 3.96 1.44 2.97
C LEU A 39 3.74 -0.06 2.77
N LEU A 40 3.09 -0.71 3.74
CA LEU A 40 2.66 -2.11 3.64
C LEU A 40 1.14 -2.15 3.62
N VAL A 41 0.55 -2.80 2.62
CA VAL A 41 -0.90 -2.99 2.52
C VAL A 41 -1.22 -4.46 2.73
N TYR A 42 -2.25 -4.74 3.53
CA TYR A 42 -2.76 -6.08 3.79
C TYR A 42 -4.23 -6.15 3.42
N MET A 43 -4.61 -7.27 2.83
CA MET A 43 -6.00 -7.65 2.67
C MET A 43 -6.40 -8.69 3.71
N ARG A 44 -7.66 -8.64 4.13
CA ARG A 44 -8.36 -9.72 4.82
C ARG A 44 -9.49 -10.21 3.92
N PHE A 45 -9.51 -11.50 3.65
CA PHE A 45 -10.57 -12.15 2.90
C PHE A 45 -10.84 -13.53 3.49
N SER A 46 -12.11 -13.89 3.68
CA SER A 46 -12.49 -15.07 4.47
C SER A 46 -11.78 -15.04 5.85
N ASN A 47 -11.12 -16.13 6.24
CA ASN A 47 -10.41 -16.25 7.52
C ASN A 47 -8.91 -15.91 7.43
N GLY A 48 -8.41 -15.49 6.27
CA GLY A 48 -6.99 -15.21 6.06
C GLY A 48 -6.66 -13.72 5.99
N THR A 49 -5.39 -13.40 6.24
CA THR A 49 -4.81 -12.08 6.03
C THR A 49 -3.52 -12.23 5.25
N TRP A 50 -3.40 -11.47 4.18
CA TRP A 50 -2.26 -11.54 3.27
C TRP A 50 -1.75 -10.15 2.96
N GLN A 51 -0.45 -10.01 2.80
CA GLN A 51 0.19 -8.79 2.33
C GLN A 51 -0.01 -8.66 0.82
N LEU A 52 -0.19 -7.43 0.34
CA LEU A 52 -0.16 -7.12 -1.09
C LEU A 52 1.28 -6.84 -1.56
N PRO A 53 1.66 -7.24 -2.78
CA PRO A 53 0.82 -7.91 -3.77
C PRO A 53 0.46 -9.35 -3.40
N TYR A 54 -0.75 -9.78 -3.74
CA TYR A 54 -1.24 -11.14 -3.50
C TYR A 54 -1.88 -11.73 -4.76
N THR A 55 -1.35 -12.88 -5.21
CA THR A 55 -1.84 -13.61 -6.38
C THR A 55 -2.65 -14.82 -5.97
N SER A 56 -3.82 -15.01 -6.59
CA SER A 56 -4.71 -16.15 -6.36
C SER A 56 -5.68 -16.36 -7.51
N ASP A 57 -6.41 -17.48 -7.50
CA ASP A 57 -7.54 -17.70 -8.40
C ASP A 57 -8.82 -17.03 -7.88
N ALA A 58 -9.10 -15.83 -8.39
CA ALA A 58 -10.35 -15.12 -8.10
C ALA A 58 -11.41 -15.52 -9.13
N ALA A 59 -12.51 -16.12 -8.68
CA ALA A 59 -13.62 -16.55 -9.56
C ALA A 59 -13.17 -17.36 -10.80
N GLY A 60 -12.15 -18.21 -10.63
CA GLY A 60 -11.60 -19.05 -11.70
C GLY A 60 -10.59 -18.36 -12.62
N LYS A 61 -10.16 -17.12 -12.31
CA LYS A 61 -9.13 -16.39 -13.04
C LYS A 61 -7.91 -16.14 -12.17
N PRO A 62 -6.70 -16.56 -12.57
CA PRO A 62 -5.45 -16.11 -11.94
C PRO A 62 -5.41 -14.59 -11.95
N SER A 63 -5.36 -14.00 -10.76
CA SER A 63 -5.48 -12.56 -10.55
C SER A 63 -4.54 -12.10 -9.45
N THR A 64 -4.04 -10.88 -9.56
CA THR A 64 -3.23 -10.24 -8.52
C THR A 64 -3.97 -9.02 -7.97
N LEU A 65 -4.09 -8.94 -6.65
CA LEU A 65 -4.39 -7.70 -5.94
C LEU A 65 -3.07 -6.98 -5.64
N ASP A 66 -3.01 -5.71 -5.98
CA ASP A 66 -1.86 -4.84 -5.75
C ASP A 66 -2.34 -3.43 -5.33
N TYR A 67 -1.41 -2.47 -5.20
CA TYR A 67 -1.75 -1.10 -4.90
C TYR A 67 -0.78 -0.08 -5.52
N PHE A 68 -1.32 1.11 -5.78
CA PHE A 68 -0.55 2.34 -6.02
C PHE A 68 -0.81 3.32 -4.89
N ALA A 69 0.18 4.11 -4.53
CA ALA A 69 0.07 5.07 -3.44
C ALA A 69 0.32 6.48 -3.95
N LYS A 70 -0.50 7.43 -3.50
CA LYS A 70 -0.32 8.87 -3.74
C LYS A 70 -0.67 9.63 -2.46
N PRO A 71 -0.28 10.90 -2.31
CA PRO A 71 -0.62 11.65 -1.11
C PRO A 71 -2.13 11.63 -0.85
N GLY A 72 -2.51 11.26 0.38
CA GLY A 72 -3.89 11.17 0.84
C GLY A 72 -4.66 9.90 0.46
N ASP A 73 -4.10 8.98 -0.34
CA ASP A 73 -4.89 7.90 -0.95
C ASP A 73 -4.05 6.68 -1.36
N ILE A 74 -4.61 5.49 -1.12
CA ILE A 74 -4.07 4.22 -1.59
C ILE A 74 -5.08 3.64 -2.58
N ILE A 75 -4.65 3.44 -3.82
CA ILE A 75 -5.47 2.89 -4.89
C ILE A 75 -5.20 1.39 -4.94
N ILE A 76 -6.13 0.60 -4.41
CA ILE A 76 -6.05 -0.85 -4.54
C ILE A 76 -6.43 -1.22 -5.97
N THR A 77 -5.67 -2.12 -6.57
CA THR A 77 -5.91 -2.60 -7.92
C THR A 77 -6.06 -4.11 -7.95
N ARG A 78 -6.83 -4.60 -8.91
CA ARG A 78 -6.84 -6.00 -9.30
C ARG A 78 -6.80 -6.13 -10.80
N PHE A 79 -5.90 -6.97 -11.32
CA PHE A 79 -5.93 -7.43 -12.71
C PHE A 79 -6.03 -8.96 -12.76
N SER A 80 -6.64 -9.49 -13.82
CA SER A 80 -6.53 -10.90 -14.17
C SER A 80 -5.39 -11.09 -15.16
N HIS A 81 -4.63 -12.18 -15.03
CA HIS A 81 -3.40 -12.40 -15.81
C HIS A 81 -3.67 -12.69 -17.29
N ASP A 82 -4.91 -13.01 -17.63
CA ASP A 82 -5.40 -13.20 -18.99
C ASP A 82 -5.90 -11.90 -19.65
N ASP A 83 -5.87 -10.78 -18.92
CA ASP A 83 -6.34 -9.46 -19.34
C ASP A 83 -7.78 -9.44 -19.89
N SER A 84 -8.61 -10.43 -19.56
CA SER A 84 -9.98 -10.56 -20.10
C SER A 84 -11.01 -9.69 -19.35
N GLY A 85 -10.55 -8.66 -18.66
CA GLY A 85 -11.31 -7.91 -17.66
C GLY A 85 -11.27 -8.59 -16.29
N SER A 86 -10.83 -7.82 -15.31
CA SER A 86 -10.56 -8.28 -13.94
C SER A 86 -11.85 -8.51 -13.11
N VAL A 87 -11.71 -9.32 -12.05
CA VAL A 87 -12.80 -9.66 -11.13
C VAL A 87 -13.03 -8.53 -10.13
N SER A 88 -14.29 -8.15 -9.89
CA SER A 88 -14.63 -7.06 -8.95
C SER A 88 -14.00 -7.25 -7.56
N ILE A 89 -13.55 -6.16 -6.96
CA ILE A 89 -13.07 -6.12 -5.58
C ILE A 89 -14.32 -6.06 -4.67
N SER A 90 -14.78 -7.22 -4.19
CA SER A 90 -16.05 -7.30 -3.45
C SER A 90 -15.95 -6.73 -2.04
N GLY A 91 -17.09 -6.35 -1.46
CA GLY A 91 -17.17 -5.88 -0.07
C GLY A 91 -16.78 -6.91 1.00
N GLY A 92 -16.59 -8.18 0.61
CA GLY A 92 -16.05 -9.22 1.50
C GLY A 92 -14.53 -9.15 1.68
N ILE A 93 -13.85 -8.27 0.95
CA ILE A 93 -12.41 -8.02 1.07
C ILE A 93 -12.22 -6.71 1.84
N GLN A 94 -11.48 -6.78 2.94
CA GLN A 94 -11.15 -5.63 3.77
C GLN A 94 -9.67 -5.31 3.62
N PHE A 95 -9.31 -4.04 3.75
CA PHE A 95 -7.91 -3.60 3.62
C PHE A 95 -7.47 -2.86 4.87
N ARG A 96 -6.19 -3.00 5.19
CA ARG A 96 -5.48 -2.20 6.19
C ARG A 96 -4.09 -1.88 5.67
N TYR A 97 -3.52 -0.77 6.11
CA TYR A 97 -2.16 -0.39 5.77
C TYR A 97 -1.35 -0.04 7.01
N VAL A 98 -0.03 -0.14 6.86
CA VAL A 98 0.96 0.27 7.84
C VAL A 98 1.91 1.22 7.14
N ILE A 99 2.08 2.41 7.72
CA ILE A 99 3.08 3.37 7.30
C ILE A 99 4.23 3.26 8.30
N ILE A 100 5.42 2.94 7.79
CA ILE A 100 6.67 3.01 8.54
C ILE A 100 7.39 4.26 8.03
N PRO A 101 7.44 5.35 8.81
CA PRO A 101 8.13 6.57 8.40
C PRO A 101 9.58 6.29 8.04
N GLY A 102 10.09 7.03 7.05
CA GLY A 102 11.51 7.01 6.74
C GLY A 102 12.33 7.47 7.94
N GLY A 103 13.42 6.77 8.19
CA GLY A 103 14.35 7.11 9.25
C GLY A 103 15.52 7.95 8.73
N VAL A 104 16.68 7.62 9.28
CA VAL A 104 17.96 8.27 8.99
C VAL A 104 18.36 8.12 7.51
N PRO A 105 18.78 9.21 6.85
CA PRO A 105 19.47 9.15 5.57
C PRO A 105 20.54 8.04 5.53
N VAL A 106 20.44 7.15 4.56
CA VAL A 106 21.45 6.10 4.33
C VAL A 106 22.81 6.78 4.10
N GLY A 107 23.80 6.44 4.93
CA GLY A 107 25.16 6.98 4.82
C GLY A 107 25.59 7.97 5.91
N ALA A 108 24.81 8.15 6.98
CA ALA A 108 25.30 8.84 8.16
C ALA A 108 26.53 8.11 8.75
N ASN A 109 27.71 8.72 8.66
CA ASN A 109 28.93 8.21 9.29
C ASN A 109 28.94 8.60 10.77
N ILE A 110 28.18 7.85 11.58
CA ILE A 110 28.12 8.03 13.02
C ILE A 110 29.30 7.27 13.62
N ALA A 111 30.45 7.95 13.73
CA ALA A 111 31.70 7.35 14.16
C ALA A 111 31.77 7.12 15.67
N ASP A 112 31.07 7.93 16.46
CA ASP A 112 31.08 7.90 17.92
C ASP A 112 29.75 8.38 18.53
N TYR A 113 29.68 8.31 19.87
CA TYR A 113 28.48 8.66 20.63
C TYR A 113 28.13 10.15 20.55
N GLU A 114 29.14 11.04 20.55
CA GLU A 114 28.93 12.49 20.41
C GLU A 114 28.34 12.84 19.03
N ALA A 115 28.88 12.23 17.96
CA ALA A 115 28.33 12.36 16.62
C ALA A 115 26.88 11.83 16.53
N MET A 116 26.56 10.77 17.28
CA MET A 116 25.20 10.24 17.40
C MET A 116 24.27 11.25 18.08
N GLN A 117 24.68 11.79 19.22
CA GLN A 117 23.91 12.80 19.96
C GLN A 117 23.65 14.04 19.10
N GLN A 118 24.67 14.54 18.40
CA GLN A 118 24.53 15.69 17.50
C GLN A 118 23.61 15.39 16.31
N TYR A 119 23.71 14.19 15.73
CA TYR A 119 22.92 13.81 14.57
C TYR A 119 21.44 13.64 14.89
N PHE A 120 21.12 13.03 16.04
CA PHE A 120 19.75 12.75 16.46
C PHE A 120 19.16 13.81 17.41
N GLY A 121 19.94 14.82 17.80
CA GLY A 121 19.52 15.84 18.75
C GLY A 121 19.23 15.28 20.14
N ILE A 122 19.99 14.27 20.59
CA ILE A 122 19.83 13.65 21.91
C ILE A 122 20.58 14.51 22.94
N PRO A 123 19.91 15.04 23.98
CA PRO A 123 20.57 15.80 25.03
C PRO A 123 21.53 14.91 25.85
N ASP A 124 22.51 15.55 26.52
CA ASP A 124 23.45 14.90 27.44
C ASP A 124 22.78 14.32 28.70
#